data_AF-A0AAD8ACY6-F1
#
_entry.id   AF-A0AAD8ACY6-F1
#
_cell.length_a   1.000
_cell.length_b   1.000
_cell.length_c   1.000
_cell.angle_alpha   90.00
_cell.angle_beta   90.00
_cell.angle_gamma   90.00
#
_symmetry.space_group_name_H-M   'P 1'
#
loop_
_entity.id
_entity.type
_entity.pdbx_description
1 polymer ?
#
loop_
_entity_poly.entity_id
_entity_poly.type
_entity_poly.pdbx_seq_one_letter_code
_entity_poly.pdbx_strand_id
1 'polypeptide(L)'
;MQGAIHRCEKCGRGYRHRENLLHAVLPWFSFDDDGNGQHRCKVCGRGYRWRESLLRHMRVECGKEAQFQCPFCPLKTKHKHSLVRHVRKHLSSNLPAQM
;
A
#
# COMPACT_ATOMS: atom_id res chain seq x y z
N MET A 1 -33.63 1.66 -3.51
CA MET A 1 -32.90 1.03 -4.64
C MET A 1 -31.92 0.03 -4.07
N GLN A 2 -32.25 -1.26 -4.03
CA GLN A 2 -31.36 -2.29 -3.46
C GLN A 2 -30.25 -2.62 -4.48
N GLY A 3 -29.03 -2.14 -4.23
CA GLY A 3 -27.87 -2.50 -5.03
C GLY A 3 -27.57 -3.99 -4.88
N ALA A 4 -27.33 -4.68 -5.99
CA ALA A 4 -27.04 -6.11 -6.01
C ALA A 4 -25.81 -6.43 -5.14
N ILE A 5 -25.99 -7.35 -4.17
CA ILE A 5 -24.90 -7.82 -3.32
C ILE A 5 -24.21 -8.99 -4.03
N HIS A 6 -22.92 -8.81 -4.34
CA HIS A 6 -22.06 -9.85 -4.90
C HIS A 6 -21.57 -10.78 -3.78
N ARG A 7 -21.91 -12.07 -3.87
CA ARG A 7 -21.61 -13.05 -2.82
C ARG A 7 -20.36 -13.87 -3.15
N CYS A 8 -19.49 -14.10 -2.17
CA CYS A 8 -18.35 -15.01 -2.31
C CYS A 8 -18.81 -16.45 -2.12
N GLU A 9 -18.56 -17.31 -3.10
CA GLU A 9 -18.95 -18.72 -3.05
C GLU A 9 -18.15 -19.53 -2.02
N LYS A 10 -16.88 -19.17 -1.78
CA LYS A 10 -16.02 -19.87 -0.80
C LYS A 10 -16.32 -19.56 0.67
N CYS A 11 -16.82 -18.37 0.99
CA CYS A 11 -17.02 -17.95 2.39
C CYS A 11 -18.40 -17.33 2.68
N GLY A 12 -19.29 -17.27 1.69
CA GLY A 12 -20.66 -16.77 1.83
C GLY A 12 -20.83 -15.26 2.07
N ARG A 13 -19.73 -14.51 2.26
CA ARG A 13 -19.76 -13.05 2.51
C ARG A 13 -20.33 -12.27 1.32
N GLY A 14 -21.19 -11.29 1.62
CA GLY A 14 -21.81 -10.41 0.64
C GLY A 14 -21.10 -9.05 0.54
N TYR A 15 -20.90 -8.57 -0.69
CA TYR A 15 -20.23 -7.32 -1.01
C TYR A 15 -21.13 -6.43 -1.86
N ARG A 16 -21.20 -5.13 -1.54
CA ARG A 16 -22.02 -4.17 -2.32
C ARG A 16 -21.49 -3.88 -3.74
N HIS A 17 -20.23 -4.18 -4.01
CA HIS A 17 -19.58 -3.93 -5.30
C HIS A 17 -18.75 -5.15 -5.74
N ARG A 18 -18.77 -5.47 -7.03
CA ARG A 18 -18.07 -6.63 -7.63
C ARG A 18 -16.56 -6.59 -7.40
N GLU A 19 -15.95 -5.42 -7.46
CA GLU A 19 -14.53 -5.21 -7.17
C GLU A 19 -14.16 -5.67 -5.76
N ASN A 20 -15.03 -5.45 -4.78
CA ASN A 20 -14.79 -5.84 -3.40
C ASN A 20 -14.79 -7.36 -3.22
N LEU A 21 -15.60 -8.07 -4.01
CA LEU A 21 -15.60 -9.52 -4.09
C LEU A 21 -14.32 -10.04 -4.77
N LEU A 22 -13.93 -9.48 -5.93
CA LEU A 22 -12.68 -9.80 -6.61
C LEU A 22 -11.47 -9.62 -5.69
N HIS A 23 -11.42 -8.52 -4.94
CA HIS A 23 -10.37 -8.27 -3.96
C HIS A 23 -10.35 -9.27 -2.80
N ALA A 24 -11.48 -9.90 -2.46
CA ALA A 24 -11.55 -10.89 -1.38
C ALA A 24 -11.18 -12.31 -1.83
N VAL A 25 -11.33 -12.63 -3.13
CA VAL A 25 -11.08 -13.98 -3.67
C VAL A 25 -9.69 -14.12 -4.30
N LEU A 26 -9.03 -13.02 -4.62
CA LEU A 26 -7.72 -13.03 -5.28
C LEU A 26 -6.57 -13.05 -4.25
N PRO A 27 -5.60 -13.98 -4.37
CA PRO A 27 -4.53 -14.17 -3.38
C PRO A 27 -3.67 -12.94 -3.12
N TRP A 28 -3.40 -12.14 -4.16
CA TRP A 28 -2.58 -10.93 -4.07
C TRP A 28 -3.28 -9.73 -3.41
N PHE A 29 -4.60 -9.80 -3.21
CA PHE A 29 -5.40 -8.81 -2.47
C PHE A 29 -5.82 -9.32 -1.08
N SER A 30 -5.27 -10.44 -0.62
CA SER A 30 -5.52 -10.96 0.72
C SER A 30 -4.71 -10.18 1.76
N PHE A 31 -5.40 -9.69 2.79
CA PHE A 31 -4.82 -8.91 3.88
C PHE A 31 -5.05 -9.67 5.18
N ASP A 32 -4.08 -9.62 6.09
CA ASP A 32 -4.32 -10.06 7.45
C ASP A 32 -4.83 -8.89 8.28
N ASP A 33 -5.78 -9.19 9.16
CA ASP A 33 -6.12 -8.32 10.27
C ASP A 33 -5.14 -8.64 11.40
N ASP A 34 -4.38 -7.64 11.85
CA ASP A 34 -3.46 -7.77 13.00
C ASP A 34 -4.19 -8.01 14.33
N GLY A 35 -5.52 -7.95 14.36
CA GLY A 35 -6.27 -7.82 15.61
C GLY A 35 -6.21 -6.40 16.20
N ASN A 36 -5.46 -5.48 15.57
CA ASN A 36 -5.38 -4.05 15.91
C ASN A 36 -6.25 -3.18 14.98
N GLY A 37 -7.19 -3.76 14.24
CA GLY A 37 -8.06 -3.03 13.30
C GLY A 37 -7.33 -2.39 12.12
N GLN A 38 -6.16 -2.92 11.77
CA GLN A 38 -5.38 -2.50 10.61
C GLN A 38 -5.30 -3.63 9.60
N HIS A 39 -5.51 -3.29 8.33
CA HIS A 39 -5.31 -4.20 7.22
C HIS A 39 -3.85 -4.15 6.79
N ARG A 40 -3.15 -5.29 6.81
CA ARG A 40 -1.74 -5.37 6.41
C ARG A 40 -1.52 -5.96 5.02
N CYS A 41 -0.56 -5.37 4.32
CA CYS A 41 -0.05 -5.87 3.05
C CYS A 41 0.83 -7.11 3.28
N LYS A 42 0.44 -8.27 2.75
CA LYS A 42 1.24 -9.52 2.84
C LYS A 42 2.60 -9.45 2.14
N VAL A 43 2.78 -8.54 1.19
CA VAL A 43 3.98 -8.45 0.35
C VAL A 43 5.04 -7.53 0.97
N CYS A 44 4.65 -6.44 1.63
CA CYS A 44 5.59 -5.48 2.22
C CYS A 44 5.37 -5.20 3.71
N GLY A 45 4.40 -5.86 4.35
CA GLY A 45 4.09 -5.75 5.77
C GLY A 45 3.42 -4.43 6.20
N ARG A 46 3.19 -3.49 5.27
CA ARG A 46 2.66 -2.16 5.62
C ARG A 46 1.20 -2.22 6.06
N GLY A 47 0.90 -1.58 7.20
CA GLY A 47 -0.44 -1.49 7.78
C GLY A 47 -1.21 -0.26 7.33
N TYR A 48 -2.51 -0.44 7.13
CA TYR A 48 -3.45 0.59 6.73
C TYR A 48 -4.68 0.53 7.61
N ARG A 49 -5.12 1.69 8.08
CA ARG A 49 -6.36 1.82 8.85
C ARG A 49 -7.60 1.40 8.05
N TRP A 50 -7.55 1.55 6.73
CA TRP A 50 -8.70 1.35 5.86
C TRP A 50 -8.39 0.39 4.71
N ARG A 51 -9.36 -0.48 4.39
CA ARG A 51 -9.22 -1.53 3.37
C ARG A 51 -8.96 -0.93 1.99
N GLU A 52 -9.65 0.15 1.64
CA GLU A 52 -9.48 0.88 0.39
C GLU A 52 -8.08 1.48 0.23
N SER A 53 -7.46 1.90 1.33
CA SER A 53 -6.10 2.43 1.32
C SER A 53 -5.09 1.34 1.02
N LEU A 54 -5.27 0.16 1.62
CA LEU A 54 -4.46 -1.00 1.33
C LEU A 54 -4.69 -1.52 -0.10
N LEU A 55 -5.92 -1.50 -0.59
CA LEU A 55 -6.24 -1.87 -1.97
C LEU A 55 -5.57 -0.96 -2.99
N ARG A 56 -5.64 0.36 -2.77
CA ARG A 56 -4.92 1.33 -3.59
C ARG A 56 -3.43 1.03 -3.57
N HIS A 57 -2.86 0.82 -2.38
CA HIS A 57 -1.46 0.43 -2.23
C HIS A 57 -1.12 -0.82 -3.04
N MET A 58 -1.92 -1.88 -2.94
CA MET A 58 -1.69 -3.12 -3.71
C MET A 58 -1.73 -2.89 -5.22
N ARG A 59 -2.65 -2.05 -5.69
CA ARG A 59 -2.83 -1.77 -7.12
C ARG A 59 -1.71 -0.90 -7.70
N VAL A 60 -1.20 0.08 -6.94
CA VAL A 60 -0.35 1.14 -7.51
C VAL A 60 1.04 1.25 -6.89
N GLU A 61 1.32 0.60 -5.77
CA GLU A 61 2.59 0.75 -5.03
C GLU A 61 3.23 -0.59 -4.61
N CYS A 62 2.43 -1.61 -4.34
CA CYS A 62 2.90 -2.92 -3.94
C CYS A 62 3.62 -3.60 -5.11
N GLY A 63 4.79 -4.19 -4.84
CA GLY A 63 5.63 -4.77 -5.88
C GLY A 63 6.36 -3.75 -6.76
N LYS A 64 6.13 -2.43 -6.62
CA LYS A 64 7.00 -1.43 -7.25
C LYS A 64 8.31 -1.40 -6.52
N GLU A 65 9.38 -1.71 -7.24
CA GLU A 65 10.73 -1.51 -6.78
C GLU A 65 11.00 -0.04 -6.50
N ALA A 66 11.88 0.21 -5.54
CA ALA A 66 12.28 1.55 -5.20
C ALA A 66 13.25 2.05 -6.29
N GLN A 67 12.71 2.83 -7.24
CA GLN A 67 13.45 3.31 -8.39
C GLN A 67 14.16 4.65 -8.13
N PHE A 68 13.71 5.42 -7.13
CA PHE A 68 14.23 6.76 -6.89
C PHE A 68 15.27 6.75 -5.77
N GLN A 69 16.54 6.65 -6.17
CA GLN A 69 17.71 6.70 -5.29
C GLN A 69 17.95 8.13 -4.79
N CYS A 70 18.24 8.27 -3.49
CA CYS A 70 18.72 9.52 -2.93
C CYS A 70 20.17 9.76 -3.35
N PRO A 71 20.54 10.98 -3.79
CA PRO A 71 21.93 11.30 -4.12
C PRO A 71 22.83 11.50 -2.90
N PHE A 72 22.26 11.62 -1.68
CA PHE A 72 23.02 11.88 -0.45
C PHE A 72 23.11 10.67 0.48
N CYS A 73 22.39 9.58 0.19
CA CYS A 73 22.39 8.38 1.03
C CYS A 73 21.88 7.16 0.26
N PRO A 74 22.08 5.92 0.74
CA PRO A 74 21.64 4.70 0.05
C PRO A 74 20.12 4.49 0.05
N LEU A 75 19.31 5.43 0.55
CA LEU A 75 17.85 5.28 0.58
C LEU A 75 17.24 5.32 -0.83
N LYS A 76 16.54 4.24 -1.20
CA LYS A 76 15.68 4.19 -2.38
C LYS A 76 14.23 4.38 -1.99
N THR A 77 13.52 5.21 -2.74
CA THR A 77 12.08 5.42 -2.55
C THR A 77 11.28 4.99 -3.79
N LYS A 78 10.02 4.61 -3.57
CA LYS A 78 9.10 4.19 -4.64
C LYS A 78 8.43 5.37 -5.35
N HIS A 79 8.49 6.57 -4.78
CA HIS A 79 7.79 7.75 -5.30
C HIS A 79 8.67 8.99 -5.26
N LYS A 80 8.64 9.76 -6.35
CA LYS A 80 9.36 11.03 -6.48
C LYS A 80 9.05 12.04 -5.37
N HIS A 81 7.78 12.20 -4.98
CA HIS A 81 7.41 13.13 -3.90
C HIS A 81 8.01 12.73 -2.54
N SER A 82 8.18 11.42 -2.31
CA SER A 82 8.82 10.90 -1.10
C SER A 82 10.32 11.16 -1.11
N LEU A 83 10.99 11.01 -2.27
CA LEU A 83 12.38 11.40 -2.46
C LEU A 83 12.58 12.90 -2.22
N VAL A 84 11.76 13.76 -2.82
CA VAL A 84 11.88 15.23 -2.68
C VAL A 84 11.76 15.66 -1.21
N ARG A 85 10.79 15.11 -0.48
CA ARG A 85 10.64 15.38 0.97
C ARG A 85 11.83 14.86 1.78
N HIS A 86 12.38 13.70 1.41
CA HIS A 86 13.56 13.15 2.05
C HIS A 86 14.81 14.01 1.81
N VAL A 87 15.08 14.37 0.55
CA VAL A 87 16.19 15.25 0.16
C VAL A 87 16.09 16.63 0.82
N ARG A 88 14.87 17.16 1.00
CA ARG A 88 14.67 18.40 1.75
C ARG A 88 15.23 18.34 3.18
N LYS A 89 15.22 17.17 3.82
CA LYS A 89 15.79 17.00 5.17
C LYS A 89 17.32 17.11 5.15
N HIS A 90 17.97 16.57 4.13
CA HIS A 90 19.41 16.74 3.91
C HIS A 90 19.80 18.19 3.61
N LEU A 91 18.90 18.97 3.02
CA LEU A 91 19.12 20.39 2.74
C LEU A 91 18.79 21.28 3.95
N SER A 92 17.78 20.92 4.75
CA SER A 92 17.36 21.69 5.93
C SER A 92 18.25 21.42 7.15
N SER A 93 18.77 20.21 7.27
CA SER A 93 19.80 19.85 8.23
C SER A 93 21.12 19.96 7.49
N ASN A 94 21.92 20.98 7.77
CA ASN A 94 23.25 21.22 7.20
C ASN A 94 24.22 20.03 7.44
N LEU A 95 24.00 18.89 6.80
CA LEU A 95 24.94 17.76 6.77
C LEU A 95 25.52 17.65 5.36
N PRO A 96 26.85 17.68 5.22
CA PRO A 96 27.48 17.69 3.92
C PRO A 96 27.27 16.35 3.22
N ALA A 97 27.19 16.47 1.89
CA ALA A 97 27.35 15.40 0.94
C ALA A 97 28.43 14.42 1.38
N GLN A 98 28.09 13.13 1.41
CA GLN A 98 29.08 12.08 1.33
C GLN A 98 28.88 11.44 -0.04
N MET A 99 29.80 11.86 -0.93
CA MET A 99 30.38 11.16 -2.10
C MET A 99 29.84 9.76 -2.41
#